data_AF-A0A942AFS8-F1
#
_entry.id   AF-A0A942AFS8-F1
#
_cell.length_a   1.000
_cell.length_b   1.000
_cell.length_c   1.000
_cell.angle_alpha   90.00
_cell.angle_beta   90.00
_cell.angle_gamma   90.00
#
_symmetry.space_group_name_H-M   'P 1'
#
loop_
_entity.id
_entity.type
_entity.pdbx_description
1 polymer ?
#
loop_
_entity_poly.entity_id
_entity_poly.type
_entity_poly.pdbx_seq_one_letter_code
_entity_poly.pdbx_strand_id
1 'polypeptide(L)'
;MVIENMQQTIDLLKNIKEFFYNIDETEKKLNTELYNKEGERDDLLHEIELSKLNAIEIMSTYKKLETVLKERRCIKDKLDLINTIKPYASKFITKGICAETDTTIKNIETLKSNQENRQYTPRIIKDLKCAKKKKE
;
A
#
# COMPACT_ATOMS: atom_id res chain seq x y z
N MET A 1 0.81 19.70 -4.29
CA MET A 1 1.71 19.52 -3.13
C MET A 1 2.95 20.38 -3.38
N VAL A 2 3.31 21.24 -2.44
CA VAL A 2 4.57 22.01 -2.50
C VAL A 2 5.61 21.24 -1.70
N ILE A 3 6.81 21.06 -2.25
CA ILE A 3 7.91 20.37 -1.58
C ILE A 3 8.67 21.39 -0.74
N GLU A 4 8.40 21.43 0.56
CA GLU A 4 8.97 22.45 1.46
C GLU A 4 10.05 21.88 2.38
N ASN A 5 9.99 20.58 2.70
CA ASN A 5 11.02 19.95 3.52
C ASN A 5 11.32 18.49 3.12
N MET A 6 12.51 18.04 3.52
CA MET A 6 13.03 16.71 3.20
C MET A 6 12.19 15.59 3.80
N GLN A 7 11.62 15.78 4.99
CA GLN A 7 10.82 14.76 5.66
C GLN A 7 9.53 14.47 4.90
N GLN A 8 8.80 15.51 4.52
CA GLN A 8 7.60 15.41 3.67
C GLN A 8 7.90 14.70 2.35
N THR A 9 9.08 14.96 1.76
CA THR A 9 9.50 14.30 0.52
C THR A 9 9.72 12.80 0.74
N ILE A 10 10.41 12.43 1.83
CA ILE A 10 10.63 11.02 2.19
C ILE A 10 9.29 10.31 2.43
N ASP A 11 8.37 10.94 3.15
CA ASP A 11 7.06 10.35 3.46
C ASP A 11 6.22 10.14 2.19
N LEU A 12 6.23 11.09 1.25
CA LEU A 12 5.62 10.91 -0.06
C LEU A 12 6.22 9.73 -0.83
N LEU A 13 7.55 9.64 -0.89
CA LEU A 13 8.24 8.56 -1.60
C LEU A 13 7.92 7.19 -1.00
N LYS A 14 7.80 7.09 0.33
CA LYS A 14 7.36 5.87 1.01
C LYS A 14 5.93 5.50 0.65
N ASN A 15 5.01 6.46 0.64
CA ASN A 15 3.62 6.22 0.25
C ASN A 15 3.50 5.75 -1.20
N ILE A 16 4.28 6.36 -2.11
CA ILE A 16 4.33 5.95 -3.52
C ILE A 16 4.83 4.51 -3.65
N LYS A 17 5.91 4.16 -2.93
CA LYS A 17 6.44 2.80 -2.91
C LYS A 17 5.39 1.81 -2.40
N GLU A 18 4.79 2.09 -1.25
CA GLU A 18 3.79 1.24 -0.63
C GLU A 18 2.57 1.03 -1.53
N PHE A 19 2.09 2.08 -2.20
CA PHE A 19 1.03 1.99 -3.19
C PHE A 19 1.35 0.97 -4.29
N PHE A 20 2.56 1.00 -4.86
CA PHE A 20 2.94 0.06 -5.92
C PHE A 20 3.11 -1.38 -5.41
N TYR A 21 3.67 -1.58 -4.22
CA TYR A 21 3.83 -2.92 -3.64
C TYR A 21 2.50 -3.57 -3.26
N ASN A 22 1.59 -2.79 -2.67
CA ASN A 22 0.40 -3.34 -2.05
C ASN A 22 -0.69 -3.73 -3.06
N ILE A 23 -0.62 -3.30 -4.32
CA ILE A 23 -1.66 -3.57 -5.32
C ILE A 23 -1.81 -5.08 -5.57
N ASP A 24 -0.70 -5.79 -5.82
CA ASP A 24 -0.76 -7.23 -6.11
C ASP A 24 -1.13 -8.05 -4.87
N GLU A 25 -0.69 -7.65 -3.68
CA GLU A 25 -1.07 -8.30 -2.43
C GLU A 25 -2.55 -8.09 -2.11
N THR A 26 -3.05 -6.87 -2.30
CA THR A 26 -4.46 -6.53 -2.07
C THR A 26 -5.37 -7.28 -3.03
N GLU A 27 -4.99 -7.39 -4.30
CA GLU A 27 -5.73 -8.18 -5.29
C GLU A 27 -5.83 -9.65 -4.89
N LYS A 28 -4.72 -10.29 -4.51
CA LYS A 28 -4.70 -11.69 -4.05
C LYS A 28 -5.59 -11.91 -2.83
N LYS A 29 -5.51 -10.99 -1.86
CA LYS A 29 -6.32 -11.04 -0.65
C LYS A 29 -7.81 -10.93 -0.99
N LEU A 30 -8.20 -9.95 -1.80
CA LEU A 30 -9.60 -9.75 -2.19
C LEU A 30 -10.15 -10.93 -3.01
N ASN A 31 -9.35 -11.53 -3.89
CA ASN A 31 -9.77 -12.74 -4.62
C ASN A 31 -9.99 -13.93 -3.69
N THR A 32 -9.14 -14.08 -2.67
CA THR A 32 -9.31 -15.15 -1.65
C THR A 32 -10.56 -14.90 -0.80
N GLU A 33 -10.78 -13.66 -0.37
CA GLU A 33 -12.00 -13.27 0.36
C GLU A 33 -13.25 -13.48 -0.50
N LEU A 34 -13.20 -13.15 -1.79
CA LEU A 34 -14.30 -13.37 -2.72
C LEU A 34 -14.61 -14.86 -2.86
N TYR A 35 -13.59 -15.69 -3.05
CA TYR A 35 -13.75 -17.15 -3.14
C TYR A 35 -14.44 -17.73 -1.90
N ASN A 36 -14.00 -17.32 -0.71
CA ASN A 36 -14.62 -17.77 0.54
C ASN A 36 -16.08 -17.31 0.64
N LYS A 37 -16.38 -16.06 0.25
CA LYS A 37 -17.76 -15.53 0.25
C LYS A 37 -18.67 -16.20 -0.78
N GLU A 38 -18.11 -16.67 -1.90
CA GLU A 38 -18.85 -17.49 -2.86
C GLU A 38 -19.14 -18.88 -2.28
N GLY A 39 -18.20 -19.49 -1.56
CA GLY A 39 -18.44 -20.71 -0.78
C GLY A 39 -19.55 -20.55 0.25
N GLU A 40 -19.50 -19.51 1.10
CA GLU A 40 -20.54 -19.22 2.09
C GLU A 40 -21.93 -19.06 1.46
N ARG A 41 -21.99 -18.40 0.30
CA ARG A 41 -23.24 -18.25 -0.46
C ARG A 41 -23.76 -19.61 -0.89
N ASP A 42 -22.91 -20.45 -1.46
CA ASP A 42 -23.30 -21.75 -1.99
C ASP A 42 -23.74 -22.69 -0.86
N ASP A 43 -23.06 -22.68 0.29
CA ASP A 43 -23.47 -23.41 1.50
C ASP A 43 -24.88 -23.02 1.96
N LEU A 44 -25.18 -21.72 2.00
CA LEU A 44 -26.51 -21.22 2.38
C LEU A 44 -27.58 -21.58 1.35
N LEU A 45 -27.23 -21.65 0.07
CA LEU A 45 -28.16 -22.09 -0.98
C LEU A 45 -28.43 -23.59 -0.87
N HIS A 46 -27.41 -24.41 -0.61
CA HIS A 46 -27.58 -25.84 -0.36
C HIS A 46 -28.42 -26.10 0.91
N GLU A 47 -28.25 -25.31 1.97
CA GLU A 47 -29.09 -25.38 3.17
C GLU A 47 -30.57 -25.11 2.83
N ILE A 48 -30.85 -24.15 1.94
CA ILE A 48 -32.22 -23.86 1.47
C ILE A 48 -32.77 -24.99 0.60
N GLU A 49 -31.93 -25.62 -0.23
CA GLU A 49 -32.33 -26.67 -1.17
C GLU A 49 -32.55 -28.03 -0.51
N LEU A 50 -31.61 -28.44 0.36
CA LEU A 50 -31.51 -29.82 0.85
C LEU A 50 -32.12 -30.01 2.25
N SER A 51 -32.18 -28.96 3.07
CA SER A 51 -32.71 -29.06 4.42
C SER A 51 -34.24 -28.88 4.47
N LYS A 52 -34.90 -29.62 5.37
CA LYS A 52 -36.33 -29.45 5.67
C LYS A 52 -36.55 -28.34 6.71
N LEU A 53 -36.17 -27.12 6.36
CA LEU A 53 -36.25 -25.96 7.25
C LEU A 53 -37.72 -25.57 7.53
N ASN A 54 -38.00 -25.17 8.78
CA ASN A 54 -39.25 -24.52 9.12
C ASN A 54 -39.26 -23.04 8.69
N ALA A 55 -40.42 -22.38 8.72
CA ALA A 55 -40.56 -21.00 8.22
C ALA A 55 -39.62 -19.99 8.90
N ILE A 56 -39.32 -20.15 10.19
CA ILE A 56 -38.42 -19.26 10.93
C ILE A 56 -36.98 -19.49 10.49
N GLU A 57 -36.58 -20.75 10.31
CA GLU A 57 -35.24 -21.13 9.85
C GLU A 57 -34.99 -20.70 8.41
N ILE A 58 -35.99 -20.82 7.52
CA ILE A 58 -35.93 -20.30 6.16
C ILE A 58 -35.64 -18.79 6.21
N MET A 59 -36.45 -18.04 6.96
CA MET A 59 -36.30 -16.58 7.08
C MET A 59 -34.91 -16.18 7.61
N SER A 60 -34.40 -16.92 8.61
CA SER A 60 -33.06 -16.72 9.17
C SER A 60 -31.96 -16.97 8.13
N THR A 61 -32.05 -18.07 7.38
CA THR A 61 -31.08 -18.46 6.34
C THR A 61 -31.06 -17.47 5.19
N TYR A 62 -32.23 -17.00 4.74
CA TYR A 62 -32.32 -15.96 3.72
C TYR A 62 -31.71 -14.61 4.17
N LYS A 63 -31.89 -14.20 5.43
CA LYS A 63 -31.23 -12.98 5.97
C LYS A 63 -29.71 -13.10 6.00
N LYS A 64 -29.18 -14.28 6.34
CA LYS A 64 -27.74 -14.56 6.26
C LYS A 64 -27.26 -14.48 4.81
N LEU A 65 -27.99 -15.10 3.89
CA LEU A 65 -27.67 -15.07 2.46
C LEU A 65 -27.66 -13.64 1.92
N GLU A 66 -28.64 -12.82 2.29
CA GLU A 66 -28.68 -11.40 1.89
C GLU A 66 -27.43 -10.64 2.37
N THR A 67 -27.00 -10.89 3.61
CA THR A 67 -25.78 -10.30 4.18
C THR A 67 -24.54 -10.71 3.39
N VAL A 68 -24.36 -12.01 3.15
CA VAL A 68 -23.24 -12.56 2.36
C VAL A 68 -23.22 -11.95 0.95
N LEU A 69 -24.38 -11.81 0.31
CA LEU A 69 -24.48 -11.21 -1.03
C LEU A 69 -24.08 -9.73 -1.05
N LYS A 70 -24.40 -8.96 0.01
CA LYS A 70 -23.98 -7.56 0.16
C LYS A 70 -22.46 -7.46 0.38
N GLU A 71 -21.91 -8.26 1.28
CA GLU A 71 -20.47 -8.30 1.54
C GLU A 71 -19.69 -8.70 0.30
N ARG A 72 -20.15 -9.73 -0.43
CA ARG A 72 -19.60 -10.14 -1.70
C ARG A 72 -19.57 -8.99 -2.72
N ARG A 73 -20.63 -8.19 -2.80
CA ARG A 73 -20.69 -7.03 -3.71
C ARG A 73 -19.64 -5.99 -3.33
N CYS A 74 -19.51 -5.66 -2.05
CA CYS A 74 -18.47 -4.74 -1.58
C CYS A 74 -17.05 -5.21 -1.93
N ILE A 75 -16.78 -6.52 -1.91
CA ILE A 75 -15.48 -7.08 -2.32
C ILE A 75 -15.28 -6.91 -3.83
N LYS A 76 -16.31 -7.17 -4.64
CA LYS A 76 -16.26 -6.97 -6.10
C LYS A 76 -16.01 -5.50 -6.46
N ASP A 77 -16.69 -4.57 -5.82
CA ASP A 77 -16.50 -3.14 -6.06
C ASP A 77 -15.03 -2.72 -5.76
N LYS A 78 -14.42 -3.30 -4.72
CA LYS A 78 -12.99 -3.09 -4.41
C LYS A 78 -12.07 -3.73 -5.46
N LEU A 79 -12.38 -4.93 -5.94
CA LEU A 79 -11.63 -5.59 -7.01
C LEU A 79 -11.69 -4.77 -8.31
N ASP A 80 -12.84 -4.19 -8.65
CA ASP A 80 -12.99 -3.34 -9.83
C ASP A 80 -12.08 -2.11 -9.75
N LEU A 81 -11.97 -1.48 -8.57
CA LEU A 81 -11.02 -0.40 -8.33
C LEU A 81 -9.58 -0.87 -8.52
N ILE A 82 -9.19 -1.99 -7.93
CA ILE A 82 -7.83 -2.54 -8.04
C ILE A 82 -7.50 -2.89 -9.50
N ASN A 83 -8.41 -3.56 -10.21
CA ASN A 83 -8.25 -3.92 -11.62
C ASN A 83 -8.15 -2.69 -12.53
N THR A 84 -8.81 -1.59 -12.16
CA THR A 84 -8.70 -0.31 -12.89
C THR A 84 -7.33 0.34 -12.70
N ILE A 85 -6.77 0.27 -11.48
CA ILE A 85 -5.49 0.92 -11.13
C ILE A 85 -4.28 0.06 -11.51
N LYS A 86 -4.41 -1.27 -11.47
CA LYS A 86 -3.31 -2.21 -11.66
C LYS A 86 -2.54 -2.01 -12.99
N PRO A 87 -3.17 -1.80 -14.15
CA PRO A 87 -2.44 -1.54 -15.40
C PRO A 87 -1.58 -0.28 -15.35
N TYR A 88 -2.00 0.74 -14.60
CA TYR A 88 -1.18 1.93 -14.34
C TYR A 88 0.02 1.55 -13.47
N ALA A 89 -0.22 0.88 -12.35
CA ALA A 89 0.83 0.51 -11.40
C ALA A 89 1.89 -0.43 -11.98
N SER A 90 1.48 -1.48 -12.71
CA SER A 90 2.39 -2.45 -13.31
C SER A 90 3.36 -1.81 -14.30
N LYS A 91 2.98 -0.72 -14.99
CA LYS A 91 3.88 0.03 -15.90
C LYS A 91 5.04 0.71 -15.16
N PHE A 92 4.88 1.06 -13.89
CA PHE A 92 5.91 1.73 -13.11
C PHE A 92 6.76 0.74 -12.33
N ILE A 93 6.17 -0.35 -11.87
CA ILE A 93 6.89 -1.49 -11.30
C ILE A 93 7.88 -2.05 -12.33
N THR A 94 7.44 -2.29 -13.56
CA THR A 94 8.31 -2.77 -14.66
C THR A 94 9.43 -1.79 -15.03
N LYS A 95 9.22 -0.49 -14.82
CA LYS A 95 10.24 0.54 -15.02
C LYS A 95 11.25 0.64 -13.87
N GLY A 96 11.11 -0.15 -12.81
CA GLY A 96 12.04 -0.13 -11.67
C GLY A 96 11.86 1.05 -10.72
N ILE A 97 10.69 1.74 -10.75
CA ILE A 97 10.43 2.92 -9.91
C ILE A 97 10.64 2.64 -8.43
N CYS A 98 10.30 1.44 -7.95
CA CYS A 98 10.51 1.08 -6.54
C CYS A 98 12.00 1.15 -6.13
N ALA A 99 12.91 0.67 -6.99
CA ALA A 99 14.34 0.69 -6.73
C ALA A 99 14.92 2.12 -6.82
N GLU A 100 14.46 2.90 -7.79
CA GLU A 100 14.82 4.33 -7.89
C GLU A 100 14.32 5.13 -6.70
N THR A 101 13.11 4.82 -6.22
CA THR A 101 12.50 5.44 -5.03
C THR A 101 13.35 5.16 -3.78
N ASP A 102 13.77 3.91 -3.57
CA ASP A 102 14.64 3.54 -2.45
C ASP A 102 16.01 4.24 -2.52
N THR A 103 16.57 4.34 -3.71
CA THR A 103 17.83 5.07 -3.94
C THR A 103 17.66 6.56 -3.62
N THR A 104 16.55 7.15 -4.06
CA THR A 104 16.25 8.56 -3.83
C THR A 104 16.05 8.86 -2.35
N ILE A 105 15.35 8.00 -1.60
CA ILE A 105 15.20 8.13 -0.14
C ILE A 105 16.58 8.16 0.53
N LYS A 106 17.46 7.20 0.22
CA LYS A 106 18.84 7.17 0.75
C LYS A 106 19.65 8.42 0.40
N ASN A 107 19.48 8.93 -0.82
CA ASN A 107 20.15 10.16 -1.25
C ASN A 107 19.68 11.38 -0.45
N ILE A 108 18.37 11.48 -0.14
CA ILE A 108 17.83 12.55 0.70
C ILE A 108 18.31 12.41 2.15
N GLU A 109 18.35 11.21 2.70
CA GLU A 109 18.90 10.97 4.05
C GLU A 109 20.39 11.34 4.12
N THR A 110 21.16 11.01 3.10
CA THR A 110 22.57 11.41 2.97
C THR A 110 22.71 12.92 2.87
N LEU A 111 21.86 13.57 2.07
CA LEU A 111 21.83 15.03 1.96
C LEU A 111 21.52 15.69 3.31
N LYS A 112 20.53 15.17 4.05
CA LYS A 112 20.18 15.64 5.39
C LYS A 112 21.38 15.53 6.34
N SER A 113 22.05 14.36 6.37
CA SER A 113 23.25 14.15 7.18
C SER A 113 24.40 15.11 6.79
N ASN A 114 24.60 15.37 5.50
CA ASN A 114 25.62 16.30 5.03
C ASN A 114 25.31 17.75 5.42
N GLN A 115 24.04 18.14 5.46
CA GLN A 115 23.62 19.47 5.90
C GLN A 115 23.74 19.63 7.42
N GLU A 116 23.43 18.59 8.20
CA GLU A 116 23.56 18.57 9.66
C GLU A 116 25.04 18.54 10.10
N ASN A 117 25.87 17.75 9.42
CA ASN A 117 27.29 17.57 9.73
C ASN A 117 28.21 18.46 8.88
N ARG A 118 27.70 19.59 8.38
CA ARG A 118 28.40 20.41 7.40
C ARG A 118 29.71 20.94 7.97
N GLN A 119 30.82 20.56 7.35
CA GLN A 119 32.17 21.01 7.73
C GLN A 119 32.72 21.96 6.67
N TYR A 120 33.31 23.07 7.10
CA TYR A 120 33.94 24.02 6.20
C TYR A 120 35.44 23.72 6.08
N THR A 121 36.00 23.79 4.87
CA THR A 121 37.46 23.76 4.69
C THR A 121 37.88 25.15 4.24
N PRO A 122 38.46 25.98 5.13
CA PRO A 122 38.85 27.34 4.76
C PRO A 122 39.90 27.36 3.67
N ARG A 123 39.67 28.20 2.66
CA ARG A 123 40.61 28.41 1.56
C ARG A 123 41.63 29.52 1.85
N ILE A 124 41.21 30.55 2.59
CA ILE A 124 41.98 31.78 2.82
C ILE A 124 42.24 32.00 4.32
N ILE A 125 41.19 32.10 5.14
CA ILE A 125 41.30 32.35 6.58
C ILE A 125 41.43 31.00 7.32
N LYS A 126 42.65 30.63 7.70
CA LYS A 126 42.95 29.31 8.28
C LYS A 126 42.52 29.14 9.74
N ASP A 127 42.23 30.22 10.46
CA ASP A 127 41.84 30.20 11.88
C ASP A 127 40.33 30.40 12.08
N LEU A 128 39.54 29.46 11.54
CA LEU A 128 38.09 29.45 11.72
C LEU A 128 37.68 28.27 12.60
N LYS A 129 36.85 28.53 13.61
CA LYS A 129 36.33 27.49 14.52
C LYS A 129 35.49 26.43 13.80
N CYS A 130 34.88 26.78 12.68
CA CYS A 130 34.09 25.87 11.83
C CYS A 130 34.91 25.06 10.82
N ALA A 131 36.24 25.25 10.81
CA ALA A 131 37.14 24.54 9.92
C ALA A 131 37.24 23.06 10.27
N LYS A 132 37.25 22.20 9.25
CA LYS A 132 37.45 20.75 9.38
C LYS A 132 38.83 20.47 9.98
N LYS A 133 38.85 19.93 11.21
CA LYS A 133 40.10 19.49 11.86
C LYS A 133 40.59 18.21 11.17
N LYS A 134 41.85 18.18 10.71
CA LYS A 134 42.49 16.93 10.29
C LYS A 134 42.57 16.01 11.51
N LYS A 135 42.09 14.76 11.39
CA LYS A 135 42.38 13.72 12.37
C LYS A 135 43.86 13.32 12.20
N GLU A 136 44.61 13.33 13.29
CA GLU A 136 45.97 12.79 13.40
C GLU A 136 46.00 11.29 13.15
#